data_AF-A0A1M3MTF6-F1
#
_entry.id   AF-A0A1M3MTF6-F1
#
_cell.length_a   1.000
_cell.length_b   1.000
_cell.length_c   1.000
_cell.angle_alpha   90.00
_cell.angle_beta   90.00
_cell.angle_gamma   90.00
#
_symmetry.space_group_name_H-M   'P 1'
#
loop_
_entity.id
_entity.type
_entity.pdbx_description
1 polymer ?
#
loop_
_entity_poly.entity_id
_entity_poly.type
_entity_poly.pdbx_seq_one_letter_code
_entity_poly.pdbx_strand_id
1 'polypeptide(L)'
;MKRLLGFVGATLLAACSAVSDGRDEEGGANANDRSNGNAEGDRLETGAMAVSPSGAYIVARRNTTTLIVDVHDQRLTELDIVGERFVFSKKREVVYAVLANLEGVVAIDLATTKELWRSVPAFTSNAGAFLARVTDDDTTLLIADYDRIFALDPADGDVRSATSSVGIRPVDLELLPGDRHAVVVGSTTWADGGPHTPVSLVGVADTKVTTIDVPNCAAPISILPDGSRALLSPTFCTADAEARAKGWSNPDPVSMIDIDASAGKLSFIKNLPGFGPVSLLADGRAVAYLDTKRMDPSMFDDKAQIPGPTADQYHLMMIEPRSMKFDLHPIGKQLPRFAPGKDGTSLLVDASVIVVRNEVSASVTIDSTGKITAEVKGAFGDTSGSLFGVFDLGTKTYVPFAGPAASLDRFVQLGDGSQVFTLRNNGRGGDLFAVDVAARTAVDLGRSLRDIGILPDGRTLVLRIRLEPTADGYLREEFCFSTDGRSCTTSIQYRSPTPQHDP
;
A
#
# COMPACT_ATOMS: atom_id res chain seq x y z
N MET A 1 10.26 59.26 11.81
CA MET A 1 9.01 58.54 12.12
C MET A 1 8.81 57.44 11.09
N LYS A 2 8.63 56.21 11.59
CA LYS A 2 8.12 54.97 10.95
C LYS A 2 8.86 54.35 9.75
N ARG A 3 9.41 53.15 10.04
CA ARG A 3 9.85 52.05 9.16
C ARG A 3 8.68 51.45 8.37
N LEU A 4 8.97 50.81 7.22
CA LEU A 4 8.48 49.47 6.81
C LEU A 4 9.28 49.05 5.55
N LEU A 5 10.34 48.23 5.66
CA LEU A 5 10.37 46.79 5.33
C LEU A 5 9.36 46.33 4.27
N GLY A 6 9.83 46.14 3.04
CA GLY A 6 9.18 45.31 2.01
C GLY A 6 9.77 43.90 2.05
N PHE A 7 9.01 42.98 2.62
CA PHE A 7 9.31 41.55 2.67
C PHE A 7 9.19 40.93 1.27
N VAL A 8 10.21 40.17 0.89
CA VAL A 8 10.16 39.20 -0.22
C VAL A 8 9.27 38.06 0.23
N GLY A 9 8.04 38.01 -0.29
CA GLY A 9 7.11 36.90 -0.06
C GLY A 9 7.34 35.80 -1.09
N ALA A 10 8.20 34.83 -0.76
CA ALA A 10 8.23 33.55 -1.46
C ALA A 10 6.89 32.83 -1.20
N THR A 11 6.02 32.80 -2.20
CA THR A 11 4.80 31.99 -2.18
C THR A 11 5.20 30.57 -2.57
N LEU A 12 5.52 29.75 -1.57
CA LEU A 12 5.70 28.32 -1.74
C LEU A 12 4.35 27.69 -2.13
N LEU A 13 4.34 27.11 -3.33
CA LEU A 13 3.32 26.21 -3.85
C LEU A 13 3.24 24.97 -2.96
N ALA A 14 2.21 24.87 -2.12
CA ALA A 14 1.77 23.62 -1.51
C ALA A 14 0.52 23.13 -2.26
N ALA A 15 0.73 22.56 -3.44
CA ALA A 15 -0.29 21.74 -4.10
C ALA A 15 -0.22 20.34 -3.46
N CYS A 16 -1.09 20.11 -2.49
CA CYS A 16 -1.32 18.80 -1.90
C CYS A 16 -1.72 17.81 -3.01
N SER A 17 -0.91 16.80 -3.26
CA SER A 17 -1.39 15.55 -3.84
C SER A 17 -1.12 14.46 -2.83
N ALA A 18 -2.22 13.94 -2.29
CA ALA A 18 -2.29 12.80 -1.40
C ALA A 18 -1.69 11.58 -2.11
N VAL A 19 -0.43 11.30 -1.81
CA VAL A 19 -0.03 9.91 -1.61
C VAL A 19 -0.44 9.67 -0.17
N SER A 20 -1.33 8.70 0.08
CA SER A 20 -1.85 8.41 1.40
C SER A 20 -0.68 8.16 2.35
N ASP A 21 -0.38 9.12 3.23
CA ASP A 21 0.19 8.77 4.52
C ASP A 21 -0.79 7.76 5.11
N GLY A 22 -0.37 6.54 5.44
CA GLY A 22 -1.22 5.45 5.95
C GLY A 22 -1.89 5.73 7.31
N ARG A 23 -2.29 6.97 7.53
CA ARG A 23 -2.98 7.54 8.69
C ARG A 23 -4.40 7.98 8.37
N ASP A 24 -4.79 8.07 7.09
CA ASP A 24 -6.17 8.34 6.72
C ASP A 24 -6.91 7.00 6.59
N GLU A 25 -7.86 6.80 7.51
CA GLU A 25 -8.70 5.61 7.68
C GLU A 25 -9.66 5.42 6.51
N GLU A 26 -9.12 5.03 5.36
CA GLU A 26 -9.86 4.82 4.13
C GLU A 26 -10.41 3.39 4.03
N GLY A 27 -11.68 3.23 3.63
CA GLY A 27 -12.26 1.95 3.21
C GLY A 27 -11.75 1.54 1.83
N GLY A 28 -12.01 0.33 1.33
CA GLY A 28 -11.41 -0.15 0.07
C GLY A 28 -10.42 -1.30 0.24
N ALA A 29 -9.70 -1.63 -0.83
CA ALA A 29 -8.59 -2.57 -0.77
C ALA A 29 -7.52 -2.10 0.22
N ASN A 30 -7.07 -3.01 1.08
CA ASN A 30 -6.13 -2.71 2.14
C ASN A 30 -4.69 -2.95 1.71
N ALA A 31 -3.91 -1.89 1.65
CA ALA A 31 -2.50 -1.92 1.25
C ALA A 31 -1.54 -2.34 2.37
N ASN A 32 -2.00 -2.48 3.61
CA ASN A 32 -1.14 -2.80 4.76
C ASN A 32 -0.91 -4.32 4.98
N ASP A 33 -0.99 -5.11 3.91
CA ASP A 33 -0.62 -6.52 3.92
C ASP A 33 0.91 -6.67 3.98
N ARG A 34 1.40 -7.33 5.04
CA ARG A 34 2.83 -7.56 5.31
C ARG A 34 3.28 -8.96 4.90
N SER A 35 2.39 -9.75 4.30
CA SER A 35 2.61 -11.18 4.01
C SER A 35 3.73 -11.47 3.00
N ASN A 36 4.14 -10.49 2.21
CA ASN A 36 5.15 -10.66 1.16
C ASN A 36 6.42 -9.82 1.44
N GLY A 37 6.71 -9.49 2.70
CA GLY A 37 7.89 -8.70 3.07
C GLY A 37 7.73 -7.17 2.90
N ASN A 38 6.47 -6.70 2.76
CA ASN A 38 6.03 -5.39 2.24
C ASN A 38 6.12 -5.26 0.72
N ALA A 39 5.30 -4.39 0.14
CA ALA A 39 5.46 -3.97 -1.25
C ALA A 39 6.83 -3.31 -1.42
N GLU A 40 7.66 -3.88 -2.29
CA GLU A 40 9.06 -3.47 -2.46
C GLU A 40 9.17 -2.01 -2.90
N GLY A 41 10.15 -1.27 -2.38
CA GLY A 41 10.35 0.12 -2.77
C GLY A 41 9.31 1.10 -2.24
N ASP A 42 8.35 0.63 -1.43
CA ASP A 42 7.48 1.50 -0.66
C ASP A 42 8.24 2.24 0.43
N ARG A 43 7.66 3.36 0.86
CA ARG A 43 8.24 4.15 1.93
C ARG A 43 8.15 3.36 3.22
N LEU A 44 9.31 3.05 3.80
CA LEU A 44 9.34 2.41 5.08
C LEU A 44 9.06 3.46 6.15
N GLU A 45 7.88 3.43 6.73
CA GLU A 45 7.47 4.39 7.75
C GLU A 45 8.15 4.15 9.10
N THR A 46 8.11 5.14 9.97
CA THR A 46 8.66 4.99 11.33
C THR A 46 7.96 3.84 12.06
N GLY A 47 8.76 2.91 12.60
CA GLY A 47 8.24 1.74 13.29
C GLY A 47 7.97 0.55 12.36
N ALA A 48 7.97 0.74 11.05
CA ALA A 48 7.79 -0.33 10.08
C ALA A 48 9.09 -1.13 9.86
N MET A 49 8.93 -2.37 9.40
CA MET A 49 10.03 -3.24 8.96
C MET A 49 9.67 -3.99 7.67
N ALA A 50 10.69 -4.34 6.89
CA ALA A 50 10.61 -5.15 5.67
C ALA A 50 11.55 -6.36 5.80
N VAL A 51 11.10 -7.52 5.34
CA VAL A 51 11.85 -8.79 5.41
C VAL A 51 12.47 -9.07 4.05
N SER A 52 13.75 -9.46 4.01
CA SER A 52 14.41 -9.81 2.75
C SER A 52 13.78 -11.05 2.10
N PRO A 53 13.87 -11.20 0.76
CA PRO A 53 13.38 -12.40 0.08
C PRO A 53 14.02 -13.71 0.57
N SER A 54 15.25 -13.65 1.08
CA SER A 54 15.94 -14.78 1.71
C SER A 54 15.44 -15.08 3.13
N GLY A 55 14.79 -14.11 3.78
CA GLY A 55 14.43 -14.17 5.20
C GLY A 55 15.63 -14.04 6.15
N ALA A 56 16.84 -13.92 5.61
CA ALA A 56 18.07 -13.81 6.41
C ALA A 56 18.24 -12.41 7.02
N TYR A 57 17.58 -11.40 6.47
CA TYR A 57 17.72 -10.02 6.90
C TYR A 57 16.38 -9.30 7.04
N ILE A 58 16.34 -8.33 7.94
CA ILE A 58 15.20 -7.41 8.10
C ILE A 58 15.76 -5.99 8.08
N VAL A 59 15.14 -5.12 7.30
CA VAL A 59 15.38 -3.67 7.36
C VAL A 59 14.25 -3.07 8.18
N ALA A 60 14.58 -2.31 9.22
CA ALA A 60 13.59 -1.64 10.05
C ALA A 60 13.89 -0.16 10.19
N ARG A 61 12.85 0.69 10.10
CA ARG A 61 13.01 2.12 10.34
C ARG A 61 12.58 2.49 11.75
N ARG A 62 13.31 3.41 12.34
CA ARG A 62 12.98 4.04 13.61
C ARG A 62 13.28 5.52 13.55
N ASN A 63 12.26 6.37 13.44
CA ASN A 63 12.41 7.81 13.30
C ASN A 63 13.40 8.14 12.16
N THR A 64 14.60 8.58 12.53
CA THR A 64 15.72 8.95 11.65
C THR A 64 16.82 7.90 11.60
N THR A 65 16.59 6.69 12.08
CA THR A 65 17.59 5.60 12.08
C THR A 65 17.09 4.42 11.26
N THR A 66 17.98 3.84 10.46
CA THR A 66 17.76 2.58 9.75
C THR A 66 18.48 1.46 10.50
N LEU A 67 17.80 0.34 10.72
CA LEU A 67 18.35 -0.85 11.37
C LEU A 67 18.41 -1.99 10.36
N ILE A 68 19.51 -2.73 10.38
CA ILE A 68 19.63 -4.05 9.74
C ILE A 68 19.65 -5.11 10.83
N VAL A 69 18.72 -6.06 10.76
CA VAL A 69 18.69 -7.26 11.60
C VAL A 69 19.21 -8.41 10.76
N ASP A 70 20.30 -9.03 11.18
CA ASP A 70 20.80 -10.30 10.68
C ASP A 70 20.16 -11.43 11.51
N VAL A 71 19.28 -12.20 10.87
CA VAL A 71 18.48 -13.23 11.51
C VAL A 71 19.35 -14.42 11.93
N HIS A 72 20.35 -14.77 11.12
CA HIS A 72 21.23 -15.91 11.37
C HIS A 72 22.24 -15.60 12.47
N ASP A 73 22.94 -14.48 12.34
CA ASP A 73 23.98 -14.07 13.29
C ASP A 73 23.40 -13.42 14.56
N GLN A 74 22.06 -13.29 14.63
CA GLN A 74 21.33 -12.66 15.72
C GLN A 74 21.87 -11.27 16.08
N ARG A 75 22.26 -10.52 15.04
CA ARG A 75 22.95 -9.24 15.17
C ARG A 75 22.05 -8.14 14.65
N LEU A 76 22.13 -6.99 15.29
CA LEU A 76 21.48 -5.78 14.82
C LEU A 76 22.49 -4.66 14.69
N THR A 77 22.40 -3.94 13.58
CA THR A 77 23.31 -2.83 13.25
C THR A 77 22.50 -1.60 12.88
N GLU A 78 22.85 -0.46 13.49
CA GLU A 78 22.37 0.85 13.00
C GLU A 78 23.20 1.26 11.80
N LEU A 79 22.54 1.73 10.76
CA LEU A 79 23.22 2.33 9.63
C LEU A 79 23.42 3.82 9.87
N ASP A 80 24.56 4.34 9.43
CA ASP A 80 24.88 5.77 9.41
C ASP A 80 24.11 6.54 8.31
N ILE A 81 23.18 5.88 7.63
CA ILE A 81 22.33 6.44 6.58
C ILE A 81 20.84 6.30 6.94
N VAL A 82 20.06 7.28 6.46
CA VAL A 82 18.61 7.29 6.62
C VAL A 82 17.96 7.03 5.27
N GLY A 83 17.59 5.77 5.04
CA GLY A 83 16.81 5.39 3.86
C GLY A 83 15.33 5.69 4.07
N GLU A 84 14.66 6.18 3.02
CA GLU A 84 13.21 6.34 3.01
C GLU A 84 12.50 5.14 2.40
N ARG A 85 13.12 4.53 1.38
CA ARG A 85 12.59 3.37 0.65
C ARG A 85 13.68 2.33 0.51
N PHE A 86 13.28 1.07 0.54
CA PHE A 86 14.19 -0.06 0.48
C PHE A 86 13.69 -1.07 -0.56
N VAL A 87 14.57 -1.48 -1.44
CA VAL A 87 14.33 -2.53 -2.43
C VAL A 87 15.38 -3.60 -2.22
N PHE A 88 14.97 -4.83 -1.92
CA PHE A 88 15.91 -5.93 -1.78
C PHE A 88 16.34 -6.44 -3.14
N SER A 89 17.62 -6.77 -3.28
CA SER A 89 18.08 -7.62 -4.38
C SER A 89 17.38 -8.98 -4.29
N LYS A 90 17.07 -9.53 -5.47
CA LYS A 90 16.39 -10.82 -5.63
C LYS A 90 17.35 -12.00 -5.65
N LYS A 91 18.65 -11.72 -5.82
CA LYS A 91 19.70 -12.72 -6.03
C LYS A 91 20.88 -12.59 -5.07
N ARG A 92 21.00 -11.46 -4.39
CA ARG A 92 22.13 -11.11 -3.53
C ARG A 92 21.58 -10.64 -2.19
N GLU A 93 22.41 -10.74 -1.15
CA GLU A 93 22.10 -10.17 0.17
C GLU A 93 22.44 -8.67 0.18
N VAL A 94 21.76 -7.93 -0.69
CA VAL A 94 21.93 -6.48 -0.89
C VAL A 94 20.58 -5.79 -0.77
N VAL A 95 20.57 -4.60 -0.18
CA VAL A 95 19.41 -3.69 -0.23
C VAL A 95 19.81 -2.40 -0.93
N TYR A 96 18.96 -1.95 -1.84
CA TYR A 96 19.04 -0.63 -2.45
C TYR A 96 18.20 0.34 -1.63
N ALA A 97 18.84 1.32 -1.01
CA ALA A 97 18.17 2.33 -0.19
C ALA A 97 18.08 3.65 -0.94
N VAL A 98 16.86 4.15 -1.15
CA VAL A 98 16.63 5.51 -1.64
C VAL A 98 16.75 6.46 -0.47
N LEU A 99 17.65 7.44 -0.59
CA LEU A 99 17.97 8.39 0.45
C LEU A 99 17.15 9.67 0.31
N ALA A 100 16.89 10.32 1.46
CA ALA A 100 16.23 11.61 1.49
C ALA A 100 17.10 12.72 0.84
N ASN A 101 16.49 13.88 0.58
CA ASN A 101 17.20 15.13 0.26
C ASN A 101 18.18 15.06 -0.93
N LEU A 102 17.85 14.31 -1.99
CA LEU A 102 18.68 14.17 -3.19
C LEU A 102 19.98 13.38 -3.01
N GLU A 103 20.18 12.69 -1.89
CA GLU A 103 21.41 11.92 -1.66
C GLU A 103 21.50 10.64 -2.52
N GLY A 104 20.50 10.42 -3.37
CA GLY A 104 20.49 9.41 -4.42
C GLY A 104 20.05 8.05 -3.91
N VAL A 105 20.66 7.02 -4.46
CA VAL A 105 20.45 5.62 -4.09
C VAL A 105 21.78 4.96 -3.74
N VAL A 106 21.77 4.11 -2.72
CA VAL A 106 22.94 3.34 -2.31
C VAL A 106 22.63 1.86 -2.30
N ALA A 107 23.60 1.04 -2.66
CA ALA A 107 23.57 -0.39 -2.38
C ALA A 107 24.33 -0.69 -1.09
N ILE A 108 23.73 -1.51 -0.24
CA ILE A 108 24.28 -1.91 1.05
C ILE A 108 24.35 -3.43 1.07
N ASP A 109 25.53 -3.96 1.34
CA ASP A 109 25.71 -5.37 1.64
C ASP A 109 25.12 -5.66 3.03
N LEU A 110 24.12 -6.53 3.09
CA LEU A 110 23.35 -6.76 4.32
C LEU A 110 24.18 -7.49 5.40
N ALA A 111 25.12 -8.34 4.99
CA ALA A 111 25.98 -9.08 5.90
C ALA A 111 27.03 -8.18 6.57
N THR A 112 27.69 -7.31 5.81
CA THR A 112 28.79 -6.46 6.29
C THR A 112 28.33 -5.04 6.63
N THR A 113 27.11 -4.67 6.27
CA THR A 113 26.52 -3.32 6.41
C THR A 113 27.32 -2.22 5.70
N LYS A 114 28.18 -2.59 4.75
CA LYS A 114 28.99 -1.64 4.00
C LYS A 114 28.22 -1.14 2.79
N GLU A 115 28.37 0.16 2.52
CA GLU A 115 28.01 0.75 1.24
C GLU A 115 28.90 0.13 0.15
N LEU A 116 28.26 -0.51 -0.83
CA LEU A 116 28.93 -1.08 -2.00
C LEU A 116 29.17 -0.01 -3.07
N TRP A 117 28.16 0.82 -3.30
CA TRP A 117 28.20 1.93 -4.23
C TRP A 117 27.10 2.94 -3.91
N ARG A 118 27.24 4.14 -4.50
CA ARG A 118 26.27 5.23 -4.43
C ARG A 118 26.11 5.87 -5.80
N SER A 119 24.86 6.09 -6.18
CA SER A 119 24.49 6.74 -7.43
C SER A 119 23.64 7.97 -7.14
N VAL A 120 24.04 9.12 -7.71
CA VAL A 120 23.30 10.39 -7.62
C VAL A 120 23.04 10.87 -9.05
N PRO A 121 21.99 10.34 -9.72
CA PRO A 121 21.61 10.83 -11.02
C PRO A 121 21.33 12.35 -11.02
N ALA A 122 21.49 12.97 -12.18
CA ALA A 122 21.14 14.38 -12.38
C ALA A 122 19.61 14.53 -12.40
N PHE A 123 18.98 14.56 -11.22
CA PHE A 123 17.54 14.70 -11.04
C PHE A 123 16.99 16.01 -11.62
N THR A 124 15.76 16.00 -12.14
CA THR A 124 15.10 17.21 -12.67
C THR A 124 14.54 18.13 -11.58
N SER A 125 14.38 17.64 -10.36
CA SER A 125 13.83 18.40 -9.24
C SER A 125 14.66 18.25 -7.97
N ASN A 126 14.45 19.17 -7.03
CA ASN A 126 15.09 19.16 -5.72
C ASN A 126 14.53 18.12 -4.75
N ALA A 127 13.56 17.32 -5.17
CA ALA A 127 12.93 16.32 -4.31
C ALA A 127 13.45 14.88 -4.56
N GLY A 128 14.19 14.65 -5.66
CA GLY A 128 15.03 13.46 -5.83
C GLY A 128 14.28 12.25 -6.36
N ALA A 129 14.71 11.06 -5.94
CA ALA A 129 14.05 9.82 -6.31
C ALA A 129 12.86 9.52 -5.38
N PHE A 130 11.72 9.15 -5.95
CA PHE A 130 10.47 8.92 -5.22
C PHE A 130 10.00 7.47 -5.24
N LEU A 131 10.45 6.67 -6.19
CA LEU A 131 10.06 5.27 -6.33
C LEU A 131 11.29 4.46 -6.75
N ALA A 132 11.30 3.18 -6.37
CA ALA A 132 12.32 2.25 -6.82
C ALA A 132 11.74 0.85 -6.98
N ARG A 133 12.23 0.11 -7.98
CA ARG A 133 11.93 -1.31 -8.24
C ARG A 133 13.16 -1.98 -8.84
N VAL A 134 13.38 -3.26 -8.54
CA VAL A 134 14.44 -4.04 -9.18
C VAL A 134 13.81 -5.21 -9.92
N THR A 135 14.38 -5.58 -11.07
CA THR A 135 13.94 -6.75 -11.82
C THR A 135 14.19 -8.03 -11.02
N ASP A 136 13.38 -9.07 -11.20
CA ASP A 136 13.50 -10.39 -10.58
C ASP A 136 14.85 -11.05 -10.88
N ASP A 137 15.41 -10.74 -12.06
CA ASP A 137 16.74 -11.21 -12.44
C ASP A 137 17.89 -10.39 -11.84
N ASP A 138 17.59 -9.34 -11.06
CA ASP A 138 18.52 -8.42 -10.41
C ASP A 138 19.50 -7.75 -11.38
N THR A 139 19.11 -7.60 -12.65
CA THR A 139 19.96 -6.99 -13.69
C THR A 139 19.72 -5.51 -13.86
N THR A 140 18.57 -4.98 -13.44
CA THR A 140 18.23 -3.56 -13.59
C THR A 140 17.50 -3.03 -12.35
N LEU A 141 18.00 -1.92 -11.81
CA LEU A 141 17.34 -1.14 -10.76
C LEU A 141 16.70 0.08 -11.41
N LEU A 142 15.38 0.17 -11.33
CA LEU A 142 14.61 1.34 -11.76
C LEU A 142 14.46 2.31 -10.59
N ILE A 143 14.75 3.58 -10.82
CA ILE A 143 14.44 4.68 -9.90
C ILE A 143 13.68 5.77 -10.63
N ALA A 144 12.62 6.30 -10.01
CA ALA A 144 11.83 7.38 -10.56
C ALA A 144 12.21 8.72 -9.91
N ASP A 145 12.48 9.76 -10.69
CA ASP A 145 12.51 11.14 -10.21
C ASP A 145 11.19 11.86 -10.48
N TYR A 146 11.19 13.19 -10.56
CA TYR A 146 9.99 13.99 -10.74
C TYR A 146 9.32 13.77 -12.11
N ASP A 147 10.05 13.39 -13.15
CA ASP A 147 9.47 13.25 -14.50
C ASP A 147 10.08 12.13 -15.33
N ARG A 148 11.07 11.38 -14.81
CA ARG A 148 11.78 10.33 -15.53
C ARG A 148 11.96 9.08 -14.69
N ILE A 149 12.21 7.97 -15.38
CA ILE A 149 12.74 6.73 -14.83
C ILE A 149 14.20 6.58 -15.29
N PHE A 150 15.09 6.24 -14.36
CA PHE A 150 16.45 5.84 -14.65
C PHE A 150 16.59 4.33 -14.49
N ALA A 151 17.32 3.70 -15.41
CA ALA A 151 17.73 2.31 -15.31
C ALA A 151 19.21 2.26 -14.90
N LEU A 152 19.46 1.72 -13.71
CA LEU A 152 20.79 1.56 -13.14
C LEU A 152 21.23 0.11 -13.21
N ASP A 153 22.54 -0.09 -13.33
CA ASP A 153 23.17 -1.38 -13.08
C ASP A 153 23.22 -1.64 -11.57
N PRO A 154 22.59 -2.70 -11.05
CA PRO A 154 22.64 -3.00 -9.62
C PRO A 154 24.02 -3.42 -9.11
N ALA A 155 24.97 -3.79 -10.00
CA ALA A 155 26.31 -4.23 -9.62
C ALA A 155 27.19 -3.07 -9.12
N ASP A 156 27.11 -1.91 -9.76
CA ASP A 156 27.98 -0.76 -9.51
C ASP A 156 27.24 0.58 -9.38
N GLY A 157 25.93 0.62 -9.65
CA GLY A 157 25.11 1.82 -9.55
C GLY A 157 25.16 2.73 -10.78
N ASP A 158 25.81 2.29 -11.86
CA ASP A 158 25.95 3.09 -13.07
C ASP A 158 24.59 3.31 -13.76
N VAL A 159 24.31 4.55 -14.11
CA VAL A 159 23.11 4.91 -14.88
C VAL A 159 23.32 4.48 -16.33
N ARG A 160 22.62 3.43 -16.76
CA ARG A 160 22.69 2.91 -18.13
C ARG A 160 21.87 3.76 -19.10
N SER A 161 20.70 4.19 -18.65
CA SER A 161 19.77 4.99 -19.45
C SER A 161 18.75 5.71 -18.58
N ALA A 162 18.04 6.66 -19.18
CA ALA A 162 16.94 7.37 -18.57
C ALA A 162 15.87 7.69 -19.63
N THR A 163 14.61 7.64 -19.23
CA THR A 163 13.50 8.06 -20.09
C THR A 163 13.57 9.56 -20.38
N SER A 164 12.97 10.01 -21.48
CA SER A 164 12.80 11.45 -21.75
C SER A 164 11.79 12.11 -20.81
N SER A 165 10.62 11.50 -20.63
CA SER A 165 9.62 11.85 -19.62
C SER A 165 8.61 10.70 -19.50
N VAL A 166 8.07 10.48 -18.30
CA VAL A 166 6.94 9.56 -18.02
C VAL A 166 5.69 10.29 -17.53
N GLY A 167 5.64 11.61 -17.70
CA GLY A 167 4.63 12.50 -17.13
C GLY A 167 5.16 13.27 -15.92
N ILE A 168 4.25 13.83 -15.12
CA ILE A 168 4.58 14.62 -13.93
C ILE A 168 4.46 13.76 -12.68
N ARG A 169 5.48 13.81 -11.83
CA ARG A 169 5.58 13.21 -10.49
C ARG A 169 4.99 11.79 -10.43
N PRO A 170 5.75 10.76 -10.84
CA PRO A 170 5.40 9.36 -10.64
C PRO A 170 4.92 9.10 -9.22
N VAL A 171 3.75 8.47 -9.10
CA VAL A 171 3.15 8.06 -7.82
C VAL A 171 3.14 6.55 -7.63
N ASP A 172 3.22 5.80 -8.73
CA ASP A 172 3.35 4.34 -8.70
C ASP A 172 4.21 3.84 -9.87
N LEU A 173 4.89 2.71 -9.64
CA LEU A 173 5.82 2.07 -10.58
C LEU A 173 5.76 0.56 -10.35
N GLU A 174 5.33 -0.18 -11.37
CA GLU A 174 5.17 -1.63 -11.29
C GLU A 174 5.77 -2.33 -12.50
N LEU A 175 6.51 -3.42 -12.27
CA LEU A 175 7.09 -4.23 -13.34
C LEU A 175 6.02 -5.15 -13.96
N LEU A 176 6.06 -5.31 -15.28
CA LEU A 176 5.24 -6.34 -15.95
C LEU A 176 5.85 -7.73 -15.74
N PRO A 177 5.05 -8.81 -15.80
CA PRO A 177 5.56 -10.17 -15.77
C PRO A 177 6.72 -10.39 -16.76
N GLY A 178 7.86 -10.87 -16.23
CA GLY A 178 9.09 -11.08 -16.98
C GLY A 178 9.95 -9.82 -17.19
N ASP A 179 9.63 -8.72 -16.52
CA ASP A 179 10.49 -7.55 -16.25
C ASP A 179 11.08 -6.81 -17.45
N ARG A 180 10.54 -7.03 -18.65
CA ARG A 180 11.00 -6.32 -19.84
C ARG A 180 10.44 -4.91 -19.93
N HIS A 181 9.33 -4.64 -19.24
CA HIS A 181 8.69 -3.34 -19.19
C HIS A 181 8.18 -3.05 -17.78
N ALA A 182 8.00 -1.77 -17.49
CA ALA A 182 7.31 -1.28 -16.30
C ALA A 182 6.14 -0.37 -16.70
N VAL A 183 5.11 -0.32 -15.86
CA VAL A 183 4.05 0.68 -15.96
C VAL A 183 4.25 1.72 -14.87
N VAL A 184 4.17 2.99 -15.25
CA VAL A 184 4.33 4.15 -14.37
C VAL A 184 3.04 4.95 -14.36
N VAL A 185 2.53 5.24 -13.17
CA VAL A 185 1.40 6.14 -12.97
C VAL A 185 1.95 7.49 -12.52
N GLY A 186 1.66 8.56 -13.26
CA GLY A 186 1.99 9.92 -12.84
C GLY A 186 0.92 10.56 -11.96
N SER A 187 1.20 11.75 -11.46
CA SER A 187 0.25 12.55 -10.68
C SER A 187 -0.91 13.06 -11.54
N THR A 188 -2.11 13.10 -10.95
CA THR A 188 -3.31 13.66 -11.58
C THR A 188 -3.12 15.14 -11.91
N THR A 189 -3.51 15.52 -13.11
CA THR A 189 -3.74 16.91 -13.52
C THR A 189 -5.23 17.16 -13.70
N TRP A 190 -5.69 18.39 -13.50
CA TRP A 190 -7.11 18.76 -13.65
C TRP A 190 -7.25 19.60 -14.92
N ALA A 191 -7.93 19.06 -15.91
CA ALA A 191 -8.15 19.68 -17.21
C ALA A 191 -9.53 19.28 -17.75
N ASP A 192 -10.06 20.01 -18.73
CA ASP A 192 -11.28 19.66 -19.47
C ASP A 192 -12.51 19.24 -18.61
N GLY A 193 -12.59 19.76 -17.38
CA GLY A 193 -13.68 19.49 -16.45
C GLY A 193 -13.56 18.20 -15.64
N GLY A 194 -12.39 17.55 -15.62
CA GLY A 194 -12.15 16.32 -14.86
C GLY A 194 -10.68 16.02 -14.57
N PRO A 195 -10.39 14.87 -13.97
CA PRO A 195 -9.04 14.41 -13.70
C PRO A 195 -8.41 13.71 -14.91
N HIS A 196 -7.12 13.92 -15.10
CA HIS A 196 -6.30 13.39 -16.18
C HIS A 196 -4.98 12.87 -15.61
N THR A 197 -4.79 11.55 -15.68
CA THR A 197 -3.60 10.87 -15.14
C THR A 197 -2.78 10.26 -16.27
N PRO A 198 -1.51 10.66 -16.45
CA PRO A 198 -0.63 10.01 -17.40
C PRO A 198 -0.25 8.61 -16.89
N VAL A 199 -0.41 7.61 -17.76
CA VAL A 199 0.06 6.24 -17.53
C VAL A 199 1.04 5.89 -18.64
N SER A 200 2.25 5.50 -18.25
CA SER A 200 3.38 5.28 -19.15
C SER A 200 3.85 3.83 -19.11
N LEU A 201 4.09 3.23 -20.27
CA LEU A 201 4.80 1.96 -20.42
C LEU A 201 6.25 2.26 -20.76
N VAL A 202 7.16 1.76 -19.94
CA VAL A 202 8.60 2.01 -20.04
C VAL A 202 9.31 0.70 -20.36
N GLY A 203 10.08 0.66 -21.44
CA GLY A 203 11.00 -0.45 -21.72
C GLY A 203 12.16 -0.45 -20.73
N VAL A 204 12.40 -1.55 -20.03
CA VAL A 204 13.45 -1.60 -18.97
C VAL A 204 14.85 -1.49 -19.56
N ALA A 205 15.09 -2.12 -20.71
CA ALA A 205 16.42 -2.16 -21.33
C ALA A 205 16.74 -0.92 -22.18
N ASP A 206 15.74 -0.32 -22.85
CA ASP A 206 15.95 0.79 -23.79
C ASP A 206 15.33 2.11 -23.34
N THR A 207 14.60 2.12 -22.22
CA THR A 207 13.90 3.30 -21.65
C THR A 207 12.97 4.00 -22.63
N LYS A 208 12.49 3.31 -23.66
CA LYS A 208 11.44 3.85 -24.53
C LYS A 208 10.16 3.97 -23.75
N VAL A 209 9.44 5.07 -23.99
CA VAL A 209 8.20 5.39 -23.29
C VAL A 209 7.05 5.53 -24.27
N THR A 210 5.93 4.90 -23.92
CA THR A 210 4.61 5.16 -24.52
C THR A 210 3.68 5.63 -23.41
N THR A 211 3.14 6.84 -23.52
CA THR A 211 2.24 7.42 -22.52
C THR A 211 0.84 7.56 -23.08
N ILE A 212 -0.16 7.20 -22.28
CA ILE A 212 -1.57 7.50 -22.51
C ILE A 212 -2.08 8.43 -21.41
N ASP A 213 -3.15 9.16 -21.72
CA ASP A 213 -3.91 9.91 -20.73
C ASP A 213 -5.12 9.08 -20.29
N VAL A 214 -5.31 8.95 -18.98
CA VAL A 214 -6.42 8.21 -18.37
C VAL A 214 -7.35 9.22 -17.68
N PRO A 215 -8.64 9.31 -18.05
CA PRO A 215 -9.60 10.25 -17.47
C PRO A 215 -10.08 9.76 -16.10
N ASN A 216 -9.15 9.72 -15.15
CA ASN A 216 -9.33 9.30 -13.77
C ASN A 216 -8.20 9.89 -12.92
N CYS A 217 -8.28 9.73 -11.60
CA CYS A 217 -7.21 10.15 -10.71
C CYS A 217 -6.19 9.03 -10.50
N ALA A 218 -4.97 9.47 -10.21
CA ALA A 218 -3.85 8.58 -9.94
C ALA A 218 -4.12 7.73 -8.69
N ALA A 219 -3.70 6.48 -8.78
CA ALA A 219 -3.79 5.46 -7.75
C ALA A 219 -2.73 4.39 -8.04
N PRO A 220 -2.43 3.49 -7.09
CA PRO A 220 -1.66 2.29 -7.40
C PRO A 220 -2.31 1.49 -8.53
N ILE A 221 -1.50 0.97 -9.44
CA ILE A 221 -1.95 0.21 -10.60
C ILE A 221 -2.00 -1.28 -10.28
N SER A 222 -3.09 -1.94 -10.65
CA SER A 222 -3.23 -3.39 -10.54
C SER A 222 -3.03 -4.03 -11.91
N ILE A 223 -2.00 -4.87 -12.06
CA ILE A 223 -1.63 -5.50 -13.35
C ILE A 223 -1.99 -6.98 -13.32
N LEU A 224 -2.69 -7.47 -14.35
CA LEU A 224 -3.01 -8.89 -14.45
C LEU A 224 -1.73 -9.77 -14.43
N PRO A 225 -1.79 -11.00 -13.92
CA PRO A 225 -0.63 -11.90 -13.88
C PRO A 225 0.03 -12.21 -15.24
N ASP A 226 -0.70 -11.99 -16.34
CA ASP A 226 -0.16 -12.17 -17.70
C ASP A 226 0.33 -10.85 -18.35
N GLY A 227 0.22 -9.72 -17.65
CA GLY A 227 0.65 -8.40 -18.10
C GLY A 227 -0.19 -7.83 -19.24
N SER A 228 -1.34 -8.41 -19.58
CA SER A 228 -2.15 -7.98 -20.74
C SER A 228 -3.07 -6.78 -20.47
N ARG A 229 -3.38 -6.54 -19.19
CA ARG A 229 -4.32 -5.50 -18.77
C ARG A 229 -3.95 -4.96 -17.40
N ALA A 230 -4.26 -3.69 -17.20
CA ALA A 230 -4.15 -3.00 -15.92
C ALA A 230 -5.47 -2.34 -15.53
N LEU A 231 -5.66 -2.17 -14.22
CA LEU A 231 -6.74 -1.43 -13.62
C LEU A 231 -6.17 -0.29 -12.77
N LEU A 232 -6.75 0.89 -12.90
CA LEU A 232 -6.41 2.08 -12.12
C LEU A 232 -7.68 2.62 -11.48
N SER A 233 -7.71 2.73 -10.15
CA SER A 233 -8.87 3.29 -9.46
C SER A 233 -8.51 3.83 -8.08
N PRO A 234 -8.75 5.12 -7.80
CA PRO A 234 -8.55 5.69 -6.48
C PRO A 234 -9.69 5.32 -5.53
N THR A 235 -9.45 5.37 -4.21
CA THR A 235 -10.52 5.36 -3.22
C THR A 235 -11.28 6.68 -3.18
N PHE A 236 -10.53 7.78 -3.21
CA PHE A 236 -11.05 9.14 -3.18
C PHE A 236 -10.23 9.99 -4.13
N CYS A 237 -10.93 10.68 -5.00
CA CYS A 237 -10.36 11.79 -5.73
C CYS A 237 -10.86 13.14 -5.22
N THR A 238 -9.91 13.99 -4.82
CA THR A 238 -10.20 15.36 -4.41
C THR A 238 -9.95 16.31 -5.57
N ALA A 239 -11.04 16.83 -6.15
CA ALA A 239 -11.00 17.91 -7.15
C ALA A 239 -10.21 19.12 -6.67
N ASP A 240 -9.57 19.83 -7.60
CA ASP A 240 -9.03 21.14 -7.29
C ASP A 240 -10.15 22.19 -7.11
N ALA A 241 -9.79 23.42 -6.73
CA ALA A 241 -10.77 24.46 -6.49
C ALA A 241 -11.61 24.81 -7.73
N GLU A 242 -11.02 24.72 -8.92
CA GLU A 242 -11.66 25.09 -10.17
C GLU A 242 -12.66 24.03 -10.65
N ALA A 243 -12.26 22.75 -10.63
CA ALA A 243 -13.13 21.62 -10.97
C ALA A 243 -14.33 21.53 -10.01
N ARG A 244 -14.13 21.79 -8.72
CA ARG A 244 -15.25 21.91 -7.76
C ARG A 244 -16.20 23.05 -8.12
N ALA A 245 -15.68 24.21 -8.51
CA ALA A 245 -16.51 25.36 -8.91
C ALA A 245 -17.32 25.09 -10.19
N LYS A 246 -16.81 24.21 -11.07
CA LYS A 246 -17.49 23.75 -12.28
C LYS A 246 -18.51 22.62 -12.02
N GLY A 247 -18.72 22.25 -10.76
CA GLY A 247 -19.72 21.25 -10.37
C GLY A 247 -19.32 19.81 -10.69
N TRP A 248 -18.01 19.52 -10.83
CA TRP A 248 -17.55 18.15 -11.00
C TRP A 248 -17.98 17.32 -9.80
N SER A 249 -18.82 16.31 -10.07
CA SER A 249 -19.17 15.26 -9.13
C SER A 249 -18.24 14.09 -9.37
N ASN A 250 -17.75 13.47 -8.30
CA ASN A 250 -16.70 12.46 -8.37
C ASN A 250 -17.26 11.03 -8.50
N PRO A 251 -17.24 10.39 -9.69
CA PRO A 251 -17.61 8.98 -9.82
C PRO A 251 -16.50 7.99 -9.43
N ASP A 252 -15.25 8.45 -9.18
CA ASP A 252 -14.06 7.63 -8.85
C ASP A 252 -13.95 6.32 -9.66
N PRO A 253 -13.98 6.32 -11.01
CA PRO A 253 -14.18 5.08 -11.78
C PRO A 253 -13.06 4.04 -11.62
N VAL A 254 -13.32 2.80 -12.07
CA VAL A 254 -12.27 1.81 -12.34
C VAL A 254 -11.89 1.90 -13.81
N SER A 255 -10.70 2.43 -14.10
CA SER A 255 -10.18 2.57 -15.46
C SER A 255 -9.56 1.27 -15.94
N MET A 256 -9.96 0.82 -17.13
CA MET A 256 -9.42 -0.36 -17.79
C MET A 256 -8.39 0.05 -18.85
N ILE A 257 -7.19 -0.54 -18.78
CA ILE A 257 -6.05 -0.22 -19.65
C ILE A 257 -5.53 -1.49 -20.29
N ASP A 258 -5.53 -1.58 -21.62
CA ASP A 258 -4.89 -2.67 -22.35
C ASP A 258 -3.39 -2.42 -22.51
N ILE A 259 -2.62 -3.50 -22.39
CA ILE A 259 -1.16 -3.50 -22.47
C ILE A 259 -0.74 -4.50 -23.54
N ASP A 260 -0.06 -4.02 -24.58
CA ASP A 260 0.69 -4.86 -25.53
C ASP A 260 2.17 -4.52 -25.40
N ALA A 261 2.81 -5.16 -24.42
CA ALA A 261 4.22 -4.99 -24.13
C ALA A 261 5.11 -5.44 -25.30
N SER A 262 4.65 -6.36 -26.15
CA SER A 262 5.43 -6.83 -27.30
C SER A 262 5.53 -5.77 -28.40
N ALA A 263 4.48 -4.95 -28.54
CA ALA A 263 4.44 -3.82 -29.45
C ALA A 263 4.79 -2.48 -28.78
N GLY A 264 5.07 -2.46 -27.46
CA GLY A 264 5.31 -1.24 -26.69
C GLY A 264 4.10 -0.31 -26.65
N LYS A 265 2.88 -0.85 -26.59
CA LYS A 265 1.63 -0.07 -26.64
C LYS A 265 0.84 -0.13 -25.34
N LEU A 266 0.24 1.00 -25.00
CA LEU A 266 -0.82 1.14 -24.01
C LEU A 266 -2.07 1.69 -24.66
N SER A 267 -3.24 1.33 -24.15
CA SER A 267 -4.51 1.90 -24.59
C SER A 267 -5.52 1.97 -23.45
N PHE A 268 -6.02 3.16 -23.15
CA PHE A 268 -7.20 3.31 -22.31
C PHE A 268 -8.41 2.76 -23.05
N ILE A 269 -9.17 1.87 -22.40
CA ILE A 269 -10.34 1.22 -22.99
C ILE A 269 -11.60 1.99 -22.61
N LYS A 270 -11.90 2.03 -21.31
CA LYS A 270 -13.06 2.71 -20.72
C LYS A 270 -12.97 2.76 -19.19
N ASN A 271 -13.86 3.54 -18.60
CA ASN A 271 -14.14 3.58 -17.17
C ASN A 271 -15.34 2.69 -16.84
N LEU A 272 -15.23 1.87 -15.80
CA LEU A 272 -16.33 1.13 -15.18
C LEU A 272 -16.88 1.94 -14.00
N PRO A 273 -18.17 1.78 -13.62
CA PRO A 273 -18.86 2.66 -12.67
C PRO A 273 -18.40 2.55 -11.20
N GLY A 274 -17.54 1.59 -10.87
CA GLY A 274 -17.04 1.37 -9.51
C GLY A 274 -15.85 2.24 -9.14
N PHE A 275 -15.40 2.14 -7.89
CA PHE A 275 -14.24 2.83 -7.34
C PHE A 275 -13.34 1.91 -6.51
N GLY A 276 -12.11 2.38 -6.29
CA GLY A 276 -11.02 1.59 -5.76
C GLY A 276 -10.71 1.82 -4.27
N PRO A 277 -9.50 1.45 -3.83
CA PRO A 277 -8.46 0.83 -4.65
C PRO A 277 -8.90 -0.58 -5.09
N VAL A 278 -8.45 -0.99 -6.27
CA VAL A 278 -8.75 -2.32 -6.81
C VAL A 278 -7.78 -3.34 -6.21
N SER A 279 -8.24 -4.57 -5.97
CA SER A 279 -7.35 -5.70 -5.75
C SER A 279 -7.60 -6.81 -6.76
N LEU A 280 -6.51 -7.45 -7.19
CA LEU A 280 -6.60 -8.67 -7.98
C LEU A 280 -6.68 -9.89 -7.08
N LEU A 281 -7.53 -10.82 -7.48
CA LEU A 281 -7.60 -12.16 -6.93
C LEU A 281 -6.61 -13.07 -7.66
N ALA A 282 -6.23 -14.18 -7.04
CA ALA A 282 -5.29 -15.14 -7.61
C ALA A 282 -5.77 -15.75 -8.95
N ASP A 283 -7.09 -15.79 -9.18
CA ASP A 283 -7.69 -16.27 -10.43
C ASP A 283 -7.78 -15.20 -11.53
N GLY A 284 -7.28 -13.99 -11.28
CA GLY A 284 -7.25 -12.88 -12.23
C GLY A 284 -8.50 -12.01 -12.23
N ARG A 285 -9.54 -12.33 -11.44
CA ARG A 285 -10.65 -11.40 -11.20
C ARG A 285 -10.17 -10.20 -10.38
N ALA A 286 -10.88 -9.08 -10.52
CA ALA A 286 -10.62 -7.87 -9.75
C ALA A 286 -11.80 -7.55 -8.81
N VAL A 287 -11.50 -6.95 -7.67
CA VAL A 287 -12.49 -6.51 -6.69
C VAL A 287 -12.36 -5.01 -6.48
N ALA A 288 -13.51 -4.33 -6.52
CA ALA A 288 -13.70 -2.91 -6.31
C ALA A 288 -15.00 -2.67 -5.53
N TYR A 289 -15.36 -1.41 -5.30
CA TYR A 289 -16.65 -1.02 -4.77
C TYR A 289 -17.47 -0.20 -5.77
N LEU A 290 -18.74 0.02 -5.48
CA LEU A 290 -19.61 0.97 -6.17
C LEU A 290 -20.33 1.81 -5.12
N ASP A 291 -20.35 3.14 -5.28
CA ASP A 291 -21.10 4.07 -4.44
C ASP A 291 -22.32 4.58 -5.22
N THR A 292 -23.52 4.09 -4.88
CA THR A 292 -24.76 4.42 -5.60
C THR A 292 -25.13 5.90 -5.52
N LYS A 293 -24.58 6.66 -4.58
CA LYS A 293 -24.81 8.11 -4.48
C LYS A 293 -23.93 8.92 -5.44
N ARG A 294 -22.86 8.33 -5.96
CA ARG A 294 -21.82 9.04 -6.74
C ARG A 294 -21.52 8.42 -8.09
N MET A 295 -21.94 7.18 -8.31
CA MET A 295 -21.78 6.49 -9.59
C MET A 295 -22.35 7.33 -10.73
N ASP A 296 -21.69 7.25 -11.90
CA ASP A 296 -22.23 7.78 -13.15
C ASP A 296 -23.02 6.67 -13.87
N PRO A 297 -24.36 6.78 -13.98
CA PRO A 297 -25.18 5.80 -14.69
C PRO A 297 -24.82 5.64 -16.17
N SER A 298 -24.11 6.59 -16.76
CA SER A 298 -23.66 6.53 -18.15
C SER A 298 -22.60 5.42 -18.37
N MET A 299 -21.83 5.07 -17.34
CA MET A 299 -20.76 4.07 -17.39
C MET A 299 -21.27 2.62 -17.40
N PHE A 300 -22.57 2.40 -17.25
CA PHE A 300 -23.19 1.09 -17.34
C PHE A 300 -23.58 0.79 -18.80
N ASP A 301 -22.96 -0.24 -19.38
CA ASP A 301 -23.35 -0.79 -20.69
C ASP A 301 -24.77 -1.36 -20.64
N ASP A 302 -25.10 -2.08 -19.56
CA ASP A 302 -26.45 -2.60 -19.29
C ASP A 302 -27.14 -1.76 -18.20
N LYS A 303 -28.18 -1.03 -18.59
CA LYS A 303 -28.96 -0.19 -17.67
C LYS A 303 -29.70 -0.99 -16.60
N ALA A 304 -29.94 -2.28 -16.79
CA ALA A 304 -30.55 -3.15 -15.78
C ALA A 304 -29.61 -3.41 -14.59
N GLN A 305 -28.30 -3.21 -14.75
CA GLN A 305 -27.32 -3.37 -13.67
C GLN A 305 -27.24 -2.15 -12.73
N ILE A 306 -27.88 -1.02 -13.08
CA ILE A 306 -27.85 0.19 -12.25
C ILE A 306 -28.67 -0.05 -10.99
N PRO A 307 -28.07 0.04 -9.77
CA PRO A 307 -28.82 -0.07 -8.54
C PRO A 307 -29.95 0.95 -8.45
N GLY A 308 -31.14 0.50 -8.03
CA GLY A 308 -32.31 1.36 -7.88
C GLY A 308 -32.18 2.40 -6.77
N PRO A 309 -33.10 3.38 -6.69
CA PRO A 309 -33.02 4.49 -5.73
C PRO A 309 -33.16 4.06 -4.25
N THR A 310 -33.64 2.84 -4.00
CA THR A 310 -33.77 2.26 -2.65
C THR A 310 -32.66 1.26 -2.33
N ALA A 311 -31.68 1.09 -3.22
CA ALA A 311 -30.56 0.18 -2.99
C ALA A 311 -29.67 0.68 -1.85
N ASP A 312 -28.87 -0.23 -1.31
CA ASP A 312 -27.81 0.14 -0.36
C ASP A 312 -26.80 1.08 -1.02
N GLN A 313 -26.07 1.84 -0.20
CA GLN A 313 -25.14 2.82 -0.73
C GLN A 313 -23.96 2.13 -1.42
N TYR A 314 -23.31 1.21 -0.73
CA TYR A 314 -22.12 0.54 -1.22
C TYR A 314 -22.44 -0.85 -1.74
N HIS A 315 -21.81 -1.21 -2.86
CA HIS A 315 -21.83 -2.57 -3.40
C HIS A 315 -20.41 -3.07 -3.62
N LEU A 316 -20.13 -4.33 -3.31
CA LEU A 316 -18.95 -5.04 -3.77
C LEU A 316 -19.09 -5.29 -5.27
N MET A 317 -18.08 -4.88 -6.04
CA MET A 317 -18.02 -5.03 -7.48
C MET A 317 -16.94 -6.06 -7.82
N MET A 318 -17.35 -7.20 -8.38
CA MET A 318 -16.42 -8.22 -8.90
C MET A 318 -16.32 -8.08 -10.40
N ILE A 319 -15.12 -7.83 -10.91
CA ILE A 319 -14.85 -7.55 -12.31
C ILE A 319 -14.09 -8.72 -12.91
N GLU A 320 -14.51 -9.19 -14.07
CA GLU A 320 -13.73 -10.08 -14.93
C GLU A 320 -12.92 -9.21 -15.90
N PRO A 321 -11.63 -8.94 -15.63
CA PRO A 321 -10.93 -7.84 -16.27
C PRO A 321 -10.87 -7.97 -17.78
N ARG A 322 -10.76 -9.18 -18.35
CA ARG A 322 -10.67 -9.40 -19.81
C ARG A 322 -11.97 -9.11 -20.55
N SER A 323 -13.09 -9.53 -20.00
CA SER A 323 -14.41 -9.29 -20.61
C SER A 323 -15.01 -7.94 -20.20
N MET A 324 -14.47 -7.33 -19.13
CA MET A 324 -14.99 -6.12 -18.47
C MET A 324 -16.42 -6.29 -17.92
N LYS A 325 -16.93 -7.53 -17.86
CA LYS A 325 -18.18 -7.84 -17.18
C LYS A 325 -17.96 -7.76 -15.68
N PHE A 326 -19.01 -7.38 -14.97
CA PHE A 326 -18.98 -7.32 -13.52
C PHE A 326 -20.32 -7.66 -12.89
N ASP A 327 -20.26 -8.12 -11.65
CA ASP A 327 -21.40 -8.33 -10.77
C ASP A 327 -21.35 -7.32 -9.61
N LEU A 328 -22.53 -6.91 -9.12
CA LEU A 328 -22.69 -6.03 -7.97
C LEU A 328 -23.41 -6.75 -6.83
N HIS A 329 -22.87 -6.64 -5.62
CA HIS A 329 -23.45 -7.21 -4.41
C HIS A 329 -23.63 -6.13 -3.35
N PRO A 330 -24.85 -5.87 -2.86
CA PRO A 330 -25.07 -4.84 -1.85
C PRO A 330 -24.35 -5.19 -0.55
N ILE A 331 -23.70 -4.19 0.04
CA ILE A 331 -22.92 -4.31 1.29
C ILE A 331 -23.25 -3.19 2.28
N GLY A 332 -24.45 -2.61 2.18
CA GLY A 332 -24.98 -1.62 3.10
C GLY A 332 -24.45 -0.20 2.93
N LYS A 333 -24.39 0.53 4.05
CA LYS A 333 -24.16 1.99 4.08
C LYS A 333 -22.77 2.40 4.58
N GLN A 334 -21.97 1.43 5.00
CA GLN A 334 -20.60 1.65 5.45
C GLN A 334 -19.64 1.06 4.41
N LEU A 335 -18.53 1.75 4.18
CA LEU A 335 -17.50 1.29 3.24
C LEU A 335 -16.41 0.54 4.03
N PRO A 336 -16.33 -0.79 3.96
CA PRO A 336 -15.34 -1.53 4.73
C PRO A 336 -14.00 -1.59 3.99
N ARG A 337 -12.93 -1.85 4.74
CA ARG A 337 -11.66 -2.31 4.18
C ARG A 337 -11.75 -3.78 3.81
N PHE A 338 -11.02 -4.20 2.79
CA PHE A 338 -10.90 -5.61 2.44
C PHE A 338 -9.49 -5.99 2.02
N ALA A 339 -9.15 -7.28 2.17
CA ALA A 339 -7.97 -7.88 1.60
C ALA A 339 -8.32 -9.25 1.00
N PRO A 340 -7.82 -9.61 -0.20
CA PRO A 340 -7.98 -10.96 -0.73
C PRO A 340 -7.41 -12.01 0.24
N GLY A 341 -8.19 -13.05 0.52
CA GLY A 341 -7.68 -14.24 1.20
C GLY A 341 -6.68 -14.98 0.32
N LYS A 342 -5.68 -15.62 0.93
CA LYS A 342 -4.68 -16.46 0.20
C LYS A 342 -5.31 -17.58 -0.63
N ASP A 343 -6.51 -18.03 -0.27
CA ASP A 343 -7.26 -19.04 -1.01
C ASP A 343 -7.89 -18.54 -2.33
N GLY A 344 -7.96 -17.21 -2.54
CA GLY A 344 -8.60 -16.58 -3.70
C GLY A 344 -10.12 -16.75 -3.78
N THR A 345 -10.75 -17.38 -2.78
CA THR A 345 -12.19 -17.65 -2.73
C THR A 345 -12.93 -16.69 -1.80
N SER A 346 -12.20 -15.92 -1.00
CA SER A 346 -12.77 -15.06 0.01
C SER A 346 -12.04 -13.72 0.16
N LEU A 347 -12.70 -12.75 0.78
CA LEU A 347 -12.12 -11.48 1.21
C LEU A 347 -12.14 -11.43 2.73
N LEU A 348 -11.01 -11.10 3.35
CA LEU A 348 -10.98 -10.60 4.72
C LEU A 348 -11.62 -9.20 4.70
N VAL A 349 -12.60 -8.95 5.55
CA VAL A 349 -13.33 -7.69 5.56
C VAL A 349 -13.31 -7.06 6.95
N ASP A 350 -12.93 -5.79 6.99
CA ASP A 350 -12.90 -4.96 8.18
C ASP A 350 -13.82 -3.73 8.00
N ALA A 351 -15.00 -3.83 8.59
CA ALA A 351 -16.01 -2.78 8.66
C ALA A 351 -15.89 -1.93 9.94
N SER A 352 -14.80 -2.05 10.73
CA SER A 352 -14.59 -1.17 11.89
C SER A 352 -14.16 0.24 11.47
N VAL A 353 -13.70 0.40 10.23
CA VAL A 353 -13.28 1.68 9.67
C VAL A 353 -14.49 2.52 9.32
N ILE A 354 -14.53 3.75 9.85
CA ILE A 354 -15.55 4.74 9.51
C ILE A 354 -14.94 5.74 8.56
N VAL A 355 -15.29 5.62 7.28
CA VAL A 355 -14.99 6.67 6.31
C VAL A 355 -15.96 7.83 6.51
N VAL A 356 -15.48 8.94 7.07
CA VAL A 356 -16.25 10.18 7.20
C VAL A 356 -16.19 10.96 5.88
N ARG A 357 -17.14 10.71 4.97
CA ARG A 357 -17.42 11.61 3.82
C ARG A 357 -18.48 12.65 4.22
N ASN A 358 -18.13 13.63 5.08
CA ASN A 358 -18.87 14.88 5.41
C ASN A 358 -20.42 14.89 5.58
N GLU A 359 -21.12 13.76 5.64
CA GLU A 359 -22.55 13.69 5.96
C GLU A 359 -22.84 12.61 7.00
N VAL A 360 -23.17 13.09 8.20
CA VAL A 360 -23.70 12.41 9.39
C VAL A 360 -22.91 11.22 9.93
N SER A 361 -22.22 11.53 11.03
CA SER A 361 -21.48 10.66 11.93
C SER A 361 -22.37 9.67 12.69
N ALA A 362 -21.97 8.40 12.68
CA ALA A 362 -22.07 7.56 13.86
C ALA A 362 -20.64 7.13 14.21
N SER A 363 -20.01 7.84 15.14
CA SER A 363 -18.72 7.45 15.70
C SER A 363 -18.89 6.12 16.45
N VAL A 364 -18.30 5.06 15.92
CA VAL A 364 -18.15 3.79 16.63
C VAL A 364 -16.81 3.85 17.34
N THR A 365 -16.83 4.22 18.62
CA THR A 365 -15.65 4.09 19.46
C THR A 365 -15.59 2.65 19.95
N ILE A 366 -14.60 1.90 19.48
CA ILE A 366 -14.17 0.66 20.14
C ILE A 366 -13.33 1.12 21.33
N ASP A 367 -13.86 0.95 22.54
CA ASP A 367 -13.08 1.30 23.72
C ASP A 367 -11.94 0.30 23.94
N SER A 368 -11.03 0.60 24.88
CA SER A 368 -9.88 -0.23 25.23
C SER A 368 -10.25 -1.65 25.73
N THR A 369 -11.53 -1.95 25.91
CA THR A 369 -12.04 -3.27 26.30
C THR A 369 -12.62 -4.06 25.12
N GLY A 370 -12.64 -3.48 23.92
CA GLY A 370 -13.26 -4.08 22.73
C GLY A 370 -14.78 -3.96 22.71
N LYS A 371 -15.37 -3.16 23.60
CA LYS A 371 -16.82 -2.95 23.63
C LYS A 371 -17.20 -1.85 22.66
N ILE A 372 -18.09 -2.20 21.73
CA ILE A 372 -18.71 -1.27 20.79
C ILE A 372 -19.88 -0.58 21.49
N THR A 373 -19.87 0.75 21.57
CA THR A 373 -20.93 1.54 22.26
C THR A 373 -22.05 2.04 21.35
N ALA A 374 -22.13 1.56 20.10
CA ALA A 374 -23.25 1.81 19.20
C ALA A 374 -23.97 0.50 18.83
N GLU A 375 -25.30 0.52 18.69
CA GLU A 375 -26.03 -0.55 17.99
C GLU A 375 -25.61 -0.50 16.51
N VAL A 376 -24.53 -1.19 16.16
CA VAL A 376 -24.05 -1.23 14.78
C VAL A 376 -24.77 -2.36 14.05
N LYS A 377 -25.64 -2.00 13.10
CA LYS A 377 -25.88 -2.88 11.95
C LYS A 377 -24.61 -2.81 11.11
N GLY A 378 -23.83 -3.90 11.08
CA GLY A 378 -22.57 -3.94 10.32
C GLY A 378 -22.80 -3.61 8.84
N ALA A 379 -21.73 -3.33 8.08
CA ALA A 379 -21.81 -3.04 6.64
C ALA A 379 -22.75 -4.02 5.92
N PHE A 380 -22.65 -5.31 6.21
CA PHE A 380 -23.47 -6.36 5.60
C PHE A 380 -24.83 -6.63 6.27
N GLY A 381 -25.36 -5.70 7.07
CA GLY A 381 -26.67 -5.81 7.72
C GLY A 381 -26.74 -6.76 8.92
N ASP A 382 -25.59 -7.27 9.38
CA ASP A 382 -25.49 -8.20 10.51
C ASP A 382 -25.71 -7.48 11.86
N THR A 383 -26.44 -8.15 12.76
CA THR A 383 -26.73 -7.71 14.13
C THR A 383 -25.81 -8.37 15.17
N SER A 384 -24.86 -9.23 14.76
CA SER A 384 -23.93 -9.92 15.66
C SER A 384 -22.95 -8.99 16.39
N GLY A 385 -22.76 -7.77 15.88
CA GLY A 385 -21.86 -6.76 16.45
C GLY A 385 -20.38 -6.92 16.07
N SER A 386 -19.98 -7.98 15.36
CA SER A 386 -18.59 -8.12 14.89
C SER A 386 -18.41 -7.49 13.51
N LEU A 387 -17.62 -6.41 13.47
CA LEU A 387 -17.32 -5.64 12.26
C LEU A 387 -16.17 -6.24 11.44
N PHE A 388 -15.59 -7.34 11.88
CA PHE A 388 -14.50 -8.01 11.21
C PHE A 388 -14.89 -9.45 10.87
N GLY A 389 -14.66 -9.88 9.63
CA GLY A 389 -15.17 -11.14 9.11
C GLY A 389 -14.63 -11.50 7.74
N VAL A 390 -15.33 -12.42 7.07
CA VAL A 390 -15.00 -12.88 5.72
C VAL A 390 -16.19 -12.75 4.80
N PHE A 391 -15.97 -12.21 3.60
CA PHE A 391 -16.93 -12.27 2.52
C PHE A 391 -16.56 -13.43 1.59
N ASP A 392 -17.43 -14.43 1.50
CA ASP A 392 -17.26 -15.56 0.58
C ASP A 392 -17.68 -15.14 -0.83
N LEU A 393 -16.78 -15.26 -1.80
CA LEU A 393 -17.01 -14.80 -3.18
C LEU A 393 -17.93 -15.74 -3.97
N GLY A 394 -18.03 -17.00 -3.56
CA GLY A 394 -18.88 -18.00 -4.21
C GLY A 394 -20.34 -17.90 -3.74
N THR A 395 -20.55 -17.88 -2.42
CA THR A 395 -21.90 -17.73 -1.84
C THR A 395 -22.36 -16.29 -1.78
N LYS A 396 -21.45 -15.32 -1.93
CA LYS A 396 -21.71 -13.87 -1.91
C LYS A 396 -22.28 -13.42 -0.56
N THR A 397 -21.75 -13.99 0.53
CA THR A 397 -22.22 -13.75 1.90
C THR A 397 -21.07 -13.36 2.82
N TYR A 398 -21.32 -12.38 3.68
CA TYR A 398 -20.45 -12.05 4.80
C TYR A 398 -20.69 -12.98 6.00
N VAL A 399 -19.62 -13.41 6.64
CA VAL A 399 -19.61 -14.20 7.87
C VAL A 399 -18.72 -13.50 8.89
N PRO A 400 -19.27 -13.02 10.03
CA PRO A 400 -18.47 -12.38 11.06
C PRO A 400 -17.51 -13.36 11.74
N PHE A 401 -16.38 -12.87 12.20
CA PHE A 401 -15.55 -13.60 13.15
C PHE A 401 -16.10 -13.46 14.57
N ALA A 402 -16.18 -14.57 15.30
CA ALA A 402 -16.51 -14.60 16.72
C ALA A 402 -15.28 -14.27 17.58
N GLY A 403 -15.48 -13.68 18.76
CA GLY A 403 -14.40 -13.32 19.69
C GLY A 403 -14.19 -11.80 19.79
N PRO A 404 -13.05 -11.35 20.35
CA PRO A 404 -12.72 -9.93 20.46
C PRO A 404 -12.61 -9.22 19.10
N ALA A 405 -12.96 -7.94 19.06
CA ALA A 405 -12.86 -7.13 17.86
C ALA A 405 -11.39 -6.88 17.46
N ALA A 406 -11.01 -7.43 16.30
CA ALA A 406 -9.77 -7.17 15.60
C ALA A 406 -10.01 -6.22 14.40
N SER A 407 -8.94 -5.74 13.77
CA SER A 407 -8.97 -4.86 12.58
C SER A 407 -7.88 -5.27 11.61
N LEU A 408 -7.98 -4.90 10.33
CA LEU A 408 -6.90 -5.06 9.35
C LEU A 408 -6.00 -3.80 9.35
N ASP A 409 -5.28 -3.50 10.43
CA ASP A 409 -4.33 -2.37 10.41
C ASP A 409 -3.03 -2.75 9.72
N ARG A 410 -2.22 -3.60 10.34
CA ARG A 410 -1.04 -4.26 9.75
C ARG A 410 -1.19 -5.74 10.00
N PHE A 411 -1.13 -6.54 8.95
CA PHE A 411 -1.48 -7.94 9.06
C PHE A 411 -0.61 -8.81 8.17
N VAL A 412 -0.52 -10.09 8.54
CA VAL A 412 0.08 -11.15 7.74
C VAL A 412 -0.89 -12.31 7.67
N GLN A 413 -0.98 -12.91 6.50
CA GLN A 413 -1.65 -14.18 6.25
C GLN A 413 -0.60 -15.26 6.17
N LEU A 414 -0.81 -16.39 6.86
CA LEU A 414 0.05 -17.56 6.66
C LEU A 414 -0.02 -18.03 5.21
N GLY A 415 1.05 -18.66 4.73
CA GLY A 415 1.17 -19.10 3.34
C GLY A 415 0.10 -20.11 2.91
N ASP A 416 -0.47 -20.85 3.86
CA ASP A 416 -1.59 -21.78 3.62
C ASP A 416 -2.98 -21.12 3.77
N GLY A 417 -3.04 -19.83 4.13
CA GLY A 417 -4.28 -19.09 4.34
C GLY A 417 -5.09 -19.50 5.58
N SER A 418 -4.56 -20.39 6.42
CA SER A 418 -5.30 -20.91 7.59
C SER A 418 -5.51 -19.86 8.67
N GLN A 419 -4.54 -18.97 8.85
CA GLN A 419 -4.54 -17.96 9.89
C GLN A 419 -4.11 -16.59 9.37
N VAL A 420 -4.68 -15.56 10.01
CA VAL A 420 -4.27 -14.17 9.84
C VAL A 420 -3.82 -13.64 11.20
N PHE A 421 -2.65 -13.02 11.26
CA PHE A 421 -2.20 -12.28 12.42
C PHE A 421 -2.31 -10.80 12.10
N THR A 422 -3.03 -10.04 12.91
CA THR A 422 -3.32 -8.64 12.62
C THR A 422 -3.16 -7.76 13.85
N LEU A 423 -2.83 -6.50 13.62
CA LEU A 423 -2.75 -5.49 14.64
C LEU A 423 -4.04 -4.68 14.72
N ARG A 424 -4.41 -4.31 15.95
CA ARG A 424 -5.37 -3.23 16.21
C ARG A 424 -4.61 -2.03 16.75
N ASN A 425 -4.68 -0.90 16.04
CA ASN A 425 -3.90 0.30 16.38
C ASN A 425 -4.20 0.77 17.82
N ASN A 426 -3.14 1.01 18.59
CA ASN A 426 -3.19 1.52 19.97
C ASN A 426 -2.42 2.85 20.16
N GLY A 427 -2.10 3.53 19.05
CA GLY A 427 -1.35 4.79 18.99
C GLY A 427 0.17 4.64 19.05
N ARG A 428 0.71 3.45 19.35
CA ARG A 428 2.16 3.19 19.48
C ARG A 428 2.65 2.01 18.64
N GLY A 429 1.81 1.52 17.74
CA GLY A 429 1.91 0.18 17.21
C GLY A 429 0.50 -0.41 17.15
N GLY A 430 0.33 -1.64 17.61
CA GLY A 430 -1.00 -2.22 17.79
C GLY A 430 -1.01 -3.48 18.64
N ASP A 431 -2.19 -3.81 19.16
CA ASP A 431 -2.46 -5.03 19.91
C ASP A 431 -2.58 -6.20 18.91
N LEU A 432 -1.92 -7.31 19.19
CA LEU A 432 -1.84 -8.47 18.31
C LEU A 432 -3.03 -9.41 18.49
N PHE A 433 -3.69 -9.72 17.38
CA PHE A 433 -4.75 -10.71 17.28
C PHE A 433 -4.35 -11.85 16.35
N ALA A 434 -4.77 -13.07 16.67
CA ALA A 434 -4.79 -14.19 15.75
C ALA A 434 -6.21 -14.48 15.30
N VAL A 435 -6.38 -14.77 14.02
CA VAL A 435 -7.65 -15.05 13.37
C VAL A 435 -7.53 -16.41 12.73
N ASP A 436 -8.37 -17.34 13.18
CA ASP A 436 -8.57 -18.61 12.49
C ASP A 436 -9.63 -18.41 11.41
N VAL A 437 -9.20 -18.47 10.15
CA VAL A 437 -10.05 -18.17 9.01
C VAL A 437 -11.15 -19.22 8.87
N ALA A 438 -10.84 -20.50 9.09
CA ALA A 438 -11.78 -21.60 8.92
C ALA A 438 -12.76 -21.70 10.10
N ALA A 439 -12.26 -21.61 11.33
CA ALA A 439 -13.09 -21.65 12.54
C ALA A 439 -13.91 -20.37 12.73
N ARG A 440 -13.60 -19.32 11.97
CA ARG A 440 -14.22 -18.00 12.04
C ARG A 440 -14.11 -17.37 13.44
N THR A 441 -12.92 -17.42 14.02
CA THR A 441 -12.67 -16.89 15.37
C THR A 441 -11.46 -15.98 15.43
N ALA A 442 -11.58 -14.88 16.17
CA ALA A 442 -10.48 -13.99 16.54
C ALA A 442 -10.13 -14.16 18.02
N VAL A 443 -8.84 -14.06 18.34
CA VAL A 443 -8.31 -14.17 19.70
C VAL A 443 -7.28 -13.07 19.94
N ASP A 444 -7.45 -12.31 21.02
CA ASP A 444 -6.42 -11.38 21.52
C ASP A 444 -5.25 -12.19 22.09
N LEU A 445 -4.03 -11.90 21.61
CA LEU A 445 -2.82 -12.58 22.06
C LEU A 445 -2.13 -11.88 23.24
N GLY A 446 -2.66 -10.75 23.70
CA GLY A 446 -2.16 -10.02 24.87
C GLY A 446 -0.76 -9.42 24.67
N ARG A 447 -0.40 -9.10 23.42
CA ARG A 447 0.90 -8.54 23.02
C ARG A 447 0.71 -7.25 22.24
N SER A 448 1.56 -6.26 22.49
CA SER A 448 1.59 -5.00 21.75
C SER A 448 2.86 -4.93 20.90
N LEU A 449 2.71 -4.71 19.61
CA LEU A 449 3.79 -4.72 18.62
C LEU A 449 3.95 -3.36 17.95
N ARG A 450 5.19 -2.99 17.61
CA ARG A 450 5.45 -1.88 16.68
C ARG A 450 5.10 -2.26 15.26
N ASP A 451 5.40 -3.48 14.82
CA ASP A 451 5.07 -3.99 13.49
C ASP A 451 5.06 -5.53 13.49
N ILE A 452 4.51 -6.10 12.41
CA ILE A 452 4.47 -7.54 12.16
C ILE A 452 4.92 -7.83 10.72
N GLY A 453 5.62 -8.96 10.55
CA GLY A 453 6.01 -9.49 9.25
C GLY A 453 5.99 -11.01 9.27
N ILE A 454 6.31 -11.62 8.14
CA ILE A 454 6.41 -13.08 7.99
C ILE A 454 7.66 -13.40 7.18
N LEU A 455 8.34 -14.49 7.55
CA LEU A 455 9.46 -15.00 6.77
C LEU A 455 8.96 -15.66 5.48
N PRO A 456 9.85 -15.82 4.47
CA PRO A 456 9.50 -16.45 3.19
C PRO A 456 9.00 -17.90 3.30
N ASP A 457 9.18 -18.56 4.45
CA ASP A 457 8.60 -19.88 4.73
C ASP A 457 7.06 -19.86 4.86
N GLY A 458 6.46 -18.67 4.91
CA GLY A 458 5.02 -18.46 5.01
C GLY A 458 4.42 -18.91 6.35
N ARG A 459 5.25 -19.14 7.38
CA ARG A 459 4.82 -19.68 8.68
C ARG A 459 5.42 -18.95 9.87
N THR A 460 6.66 -18.52 9.77
CA THR A 460 7.37 -17.88 10.87
C THR A 460 7.09 -16.39 10.85
N LEU A 461 6.37 -15.92 11.86
CA LEU A 461 6.11 -14.51 12.09
C LEU A 461 7.37 -13.82 12.63
N VAL A 462 7.55 -12.57 12.22
CA VAL A 462 8.49 -11.63 12.83
C VAL A 462 7.64 -10.62 13.61
N LEU A 463 7.78 -10.62 14.93
CA LEU A 463 7.09 -9.71 15.83
C LEU A 463 8.08 -8.63 16.29
N ARG A 464 7.89 -7.38 15.86
CA ARG A 464 8.71 -6.26 16.33
C ARG A 464 8.08 -5.68 17.59
N ILE A 465 8.65 -5.97 18.74
CA ILE A 465 8.14 -5.62 20.06
C ILE A 465 8.86 -4.38 20.58
N ARG A 466 8.08 -3.39 21.06
CA ARG A 466 8.63 -2.27 21.84
C ARG A 466 8.83 -2.74 23.27
N LEU A 467 10.04 -2.54 23.80
CA LEU A 467 10.31 -2.78 25.20
C LEU A 467 10.37 -1.46 25.96
N GLU A 468 10.16 -1.52 27.27
CA GLU A 468 10.34 -0.36 28.13
C GLU A 468 11.78 0.18 27.98
N PRO A 469 11.95 1.51 27.80
CA PRO A 469 13.25 2.13 27.83
C PRO A 469 13.99 1.80 29.13
N THR A 470 15.31 1.80 29.07
CA THR A 470 16.12 1.72 30.30
C THR A 470 15.96 3.00 31.12
N ALA A 471 16.25 2.94 32.42
CA ALA A 471 16.13 4.11 33.32
C ALA A 471 17.00 5.30 32.89
N ASP A 472 18.11 5.04 32.19
CA ASP A 472 19.02 6.01 31.58
C ASP A 472 18.59 6.47 30.17
N GLY A 473 17.37 6.15 29.74
CA GLY A 473 16.74 6.67 28.52
C GLY A 473 17.14 5.96 27.23
N TYR A 474 17.72 4.77 27.29
CA TYR A 474 18.01 4.00 26.09
C TYR A 474 16.78 3.23 25.68
N LEU A 475 16.42 3.39 24.42
CA LEU A 475 15.27 2.73 23.86
C LEU A 475 15.62 1.28 23.54
N ARG A 476 14.64 0.38 23.71
CA ARG A 476 14.81 -1.06 23.54
C ARG A 476 13.73 -1.64 22.65
N GLU A 477 14.12 -2.61 21.84
CA GLU A 477 13.21 -3.35 20.97
C GLU A 477 13.61 -4.82 20.93
N GLU A 478 12.67 -5.67 20.54
CA GLU A 478 12.88 -7.09 20.35
C GLU A 478 12.27 -7.53 19.02
N PHE A 479 13.04 -8.28 18.23
CA PHE A 479 12.55 -8.99 17.06
C PHE A 479 12.35 -10.45 17.46
N CYS A 480 11.10 -10.83 17.69
CA CYS A 480 10.70 -12.15 18.15
C CYS A 480 10.20 -12.98 16.96
N PHE A 481 10.81 -14.16 16.76
CA PHE A 481 10.40 -15.11 15.72
C PHE A 481 9.43 -16.12 16.33
N SER A 482 8.23 -16.21 15.76
CA SER A 482 7.11 -16.91 16.38
C SER A 482 6.29 -17.68 15.36
N THR A 483 5.80 -18.87 15.72
CA THR A 483 4.86 -19.64 14.88
C THR A 483 3.42 -19.59 15.39
N ASP A 484 3.18 -19.00 16.57
CA ASP A 484 1.88 -18.95 17.24
C ASP A 484 1.45 -17.52 17.64
N GLY A 485 2.32 -16.53 17.38
CA GLY A 485 2.15 -15.13 17.79
C GLY A 485 2.29 -14.90 19.31
N ARG A 486 2.52 -15.94 20.11
CA ARG A 486 2.53 -15.90 21.58
C ARG A 486 3.88 -16.19 22.19
N SER A 487 4.64 -17.10 21.61
CA SER A 487 5.94 -17.54 22.08
C SER A 487 7.03 -17.17 21.08
N CYS A 488 8.20 -16.82 21.59
CA CYS A 488 9.36 -16.52 20.77
C CYS A 488 10.24 -17.77 20.73
N THR A 489 10.38 -18.39 19.56
CA THR A 489 11.34 -19.47 19.35
C THR A 489 12.76 -18.92 19.43
N THR A 490 12.95 -17.70 18.93
CA THR A 490 14.21 -16.95 18.99
C THR A 490 13.88 -15.47 19.07
N SER A 491 14.76 -14.71 19.71
CA SER A 491 14.60 -13.26 19.85
C SER A 491 15.93 -12.55 19.65
N ILE A 492 15.90 -11.45 18.92
CA ILE A 492 17.05 -10.54 18.75
C ILE A 492 16.71 -9.24 19.45
N GLN A 493 17.53 -8.89 20.45
CA GLN A 493 17.30 -7.73 21.32
C GLN A 493 18.11 -6.54 20.82
N TYR A 494 17.49 -5.38 20.86
CA TYR A 494 18.09 -4.10 20.51
C TYR A 494 18.11 -3.18 21.72
N ARG A 495 19.20 -2.45 21.86
CA ARG A 495 19.32 -1.26 22.70
C ARG A 495 19.99 -0.18 21.85
N SER A 496 19.45 1.02 21.85
CA SER A 496 20.11 2.14 21.17
C SER A 496 21.53 2.36 21.70
N PRO A 497 22.48 2.85 20.87
CA PRO A 497 23.83 3.16 21.32
C PRO A 497 23.88 4.47 22.13
N THR A 498 22.86 5.30 22.01
CA THR A 498 22.70 6.57 22.73
C THR A 498 21.32 6.68 23.37
N PRO A 499 21.16 7.43 24.48
CA PRO A 499 19.84 7.76 25.02
C PRO A 499 19.03 8.53 23.97
N GLN A 500 17.77 8.15 23.81
CA GLN A 500 16.86 8.78 22.86
C GLN A 500 15.50 8.97 23.53
N HIS A 501 14.86 10.12 23.30
CA HIS A 501 13.47 10.29 23.70
C HIS A 501 12.58 9.55 22.70
N ASP A 502 11.79 8.61 23.18
CA ASP A 502 10.70 8.00 22.40
C ASP A 502 9.64 9.10 22.18
N PRO A 503 9.31 9.47 20.93
CA PRO A 503 8.22 10.39 20.68
C PRO A 503 6.86 9.83 21.11
#